data_AF-A0A3D4F8S7-F1
#
_entry.id   AF-A0A3D4F8S7-F1
#
_cell.length_a   1.000
_cell.length_b   1.000
_cell.length_c   1.000
_cell.angle_alpha   90.00
_cell.angle_beta   90.00
_cell.angle_gamma   90.00
#
_symmetry.space_group_name_H-M   'P 1'
#
loop_
_entity.id
_entity.type
_entity.pdbx_description
1 polymer ?
#
loop_
_entity_poly.entity_id
_entity_poly.type
_entity_poly.pdbx_seq_one_letter_code
_entity_poly.pdbx_strand_id
1 'polypeptide(L)'
;VQVRKSASGARNFSQCDSLLIGDQCGAHTFPYIEAKNTTASIEHEATTSKIGEDQIFYCNQRGISTQDAVNMIVNGFCKEVF
;
A
#
# COMPACT_ATOMS: atom_id res chain seq x y z
N VAL A 1 5.31 15.06 -1.36
CA VAL A 1 5.43 15.59 -2.74
C VAL A 1 5.49 17.11 -2.70
N GLN A 2 6.52 17.73 -3.29
CA GLN A 2 6.61 19.19 -3.40
C GLN A 2 6.85 19.60 -4.87
N VAL A 3 6.00 20.47 -5.41
CA VAL A 3 6.12 21.01 -6.77
C VAL A 3 6.40 22.51 -6.69
N ARG A 4 7.57 22.92 -7.20
CA ARG A 4 8.01 24.33 -7.19
C ARG A 4 7.35 25.14 -8.31
N LYS A 5 7.31 26.47 -8.18
CA LYS A 5 6.71 27.39 -9.16
C LYS A 5 7.22 27.19 -10.59
N SER A 6 8.50 26.91 -10.78
CA SER A 6 9.12 26.69 -12.09
C SER A 6 8.84 25.32 -12.72
N ALA A 7 8.24 24.38 -11.99
CA ALA A 7 8.03 23.00 -12.44
C ALA A 7 6.76 22.87 -13.30
N SER A 8 6.79 23.47 -14.49
CA SER A 8 5.69 23.41 -15.45
C SER A 8 5.48 21.99 -15.97
N GLY A 9 4.23 21.52 -16.02
CA GLY A 9 3.86 20.19 -16.50
C GLY A 9 4.33 19.04 -15.60
N ALA A 10 4.68 19.30 -14.32
CA ALA A 10 5.11 18.25 -13.40
C ALA A 10 4.00 17.20 -13.19
N ARG A 11 4.37 15.91 -13.23
CA ARG A 11 3.46 14.80 -12.95
C ARG A 11 3.97 13.95 -11.80
N ASN A 12 3.09 13.60 -10.88
CA ASN A 12 3.38 12.69 -9.79
C ASN A 12 2.19 11.75 -9.56
N PHE A 13 2.51 10.47 -9.37
CA PHE A 13 1.60 9.47 -8.83
C PHE A 13 2.29 8.87 -7.59
N SER A 14 1.61 8.87 -6.45
CA SER A 14 2.13 8.35 -5.19
C SER A 14 1.12 7.38 -4.58
N GLN A 15 1.51 6.11 -4.47
CA GLN A 15 0.67 5.05 -3.88
C GLN A 15 1.24 4.62 -2.52
N CYS A 16 0.38 4.49 -1.53
CA CYS A 16 0.76 4.14 -0.16
C CYS A 16 -0.15 3.03 0.39
N ASP A 17 0.28 1.79 0.22
CA ASP A 17 -0.49 0.64 0.66
C ASP A 17 0.01 0.09 1.98
N SER A 18 -0.92 -0.25 2.87
CA SER A 18 -0.66 -0.79 4.20
C SER A 18 -1.30 -2.16 4.35
N LEU A 19 -0.58 -3.12 4.95
CA LEU A 19 -1.10 -4.44 5.27
C LEU A 19 -1.11 -4.65 6.79
N LEU A 20 -2.30 -4.91 7.33
CA LEU A 20 -2.53 -5.20 8.75
C LEU A 20 -2.56 -6.70 8.98
N ILE A 21 -1.84 -7.16 10.01
CA ILE A 21 -1.79 -8.57 10.42
C ILE A 21 -2.07 -8.64 11.93
N GLY A 22 -3.15 -9.34 12.29
CA GLY A 22 -3.62 -9.42 13.68
C GLY A 22 -4.53 -8.26 14.10
N ASP A 23 -4.93 -8.28 15.35
CA ASP A 23 -5.87 -7.35 16.01
C ASP A 23 -5.17 -6.27 16.85
N GLN A 24 -3.91 -6.51 17.26
CA GLN A 24 -3.06 -5.57 17.98
C GLN A 24 -2.04 -4.85 17.07
N CYS A 25 -2.45 -4.48 15.86
CA CYS A 25 -1.59 -3.76 14.91
C CYS A 25 -2.23 -2.46 14.43
N GLY A 26 -1.39 -1.54 13.95
CA GLY A 26 -1.81 -0.28 13.36
C GLY A 26 -0.87 0.13 12.24
N ALA A 27 -1.43 0.71 11.18
CA ALA A 27 -0.68 1.30 10.09
C ALA A 27 -1.18 2.73 9.90
N HIS A 28 -0.24 3.68 9.84
CA HIS A 28 -0.56 5.11 9.76
C HIS A 28 0.17 5.73 8.57
N THR A 29 -0.60 6.37 7.69
CA THR A 29 -0.09 7.01 6.48
C THR A 29 -0.40 8.50 6.53
N PHE A 30 0.65 9.34 6.52
CA PHE A 30 0.53 10.79 6.58
C PHE A 30 1.17 11.43 5.34
N PRO A 31 0.42 11.54 4.22
CA PRO A 31 0.96 12.16 3.01
C PRO A 31 1.05 13.68 3.17
N TYR A 32 2.08 14.27 2.54
CA TYR A 32 2.22 15.72 2.46
C TYR A 32 2.37 16.15 1.01
N ILE A 33 1.51 17.04 0.53
CA ILE A 33 1.51 17.54 -0.85
C ILE A 33 1.51 19.06 -0.84
N GLU A 34 2.54 19.66 -1.42
CA GLU A 34 2.63 21.11 -1.62
C GLU A 34 2.86 21.42 -3.10
N ALA A 35 1.86 22.01 -3.76
CA ALA A 35 1.92 22.34 -5.18
C ALA A 35 1.88 23.86 -5.41
N LYS A 36 2.97 24.41 -5.95
CA LYS A 36 3.10 25.84 -6.29
C LYS A 36 3.04 26.11 -7.80
N ASN A 37 2.61 25.14 -8.60
CA ASN A 37 2.48 25.26 -10.05
C ASN A 37 1.12 24.69 -10.50
N THR A 38 0.34 25.49 -11.24
CA THR A 38 -1.04 25.17 -11.66
C THR A 38 -1.13 24.19 -12.82
N THR A 39 -0.02 23.98 -13.55
CA THR A 39 0.05 23.01 -14.66
C THR A 39 0.45 21.61 -14.19
N ALA A 40 0.65 21.41 -12.88
CA ALA A 40 1.06 20.13 -12.33
C ALA A 40 -0.13 19.19 -12.15
N SER A 41 0.09 17.90 -12.39
CA SER A 41 -0.84 16.81 -12.11
C SER A 41 -0.28 15.95 -10.99
N ILE A 42 -0.99 15.85 -9.86
CA ILE A 42 -0.56 15.08 -8.70
C ILE A 42 -1.71 14.17 -8.30
N GLU A 43 -1.43 12.87 -8.24
CA GLU A 43 -2.35 11.82 -7.86
C GLU A 43 -1.78 11.10 -6.64
N HIS A 44 -2.62 10.87 -5.63
CA HIS A 44 -2.26 10.14 -4.43
C HIS A 44 -3.32 9.11 -4.11
N GLU A 45 -2.87 7.86 -3.93
CA GLU A 45 -3.68 6.74 -3.52
C GLU A 45 -3.12 6.15 -2.23
N ALA A 46 -4.00 5.74 -1.33
CA ALA A 46 -3.64 5.04 -0.11
C ALA A 46 -4.68 3.98 0.23
N THR A 47 -4.27 2.72 0.31
CA THR A 47 -5.15 1.60 0.60
C THR A 47 -4.69 0.86 1.85
N THR A 48 -5.63 0.49 2.71
CA THR A 48 -5.37 -0.36 3.87
C THR A 48 -6.02 -1.71 3.68
N SER A 49 -5.20 -2.76 3.66
CA SER A 49 -5.62 -4.16 3.56
C SER A 49 -5.38 -4.87 4.90
N LYS A 50 -6.18 -5.90 5.19
CA LYS A 50 -6.00 -6.76 6.37
C LYS A 50 -5.98 -8.22 5.93
N ILE A 51 -5.05 -9.00 6.47
CA ILE A 51 -5.10 -10.47 6.32
C ILE A 51 -6.26 -10.98 7.18
N GLY A 52 -7.32 -11.45 6.51
CA GLY A 52 -8.49 -12.01 7.16
C GLY A 52 -8.29 -13.47 7.57
N GLU A 53 -8.96 -13.89 8.65
CA GLU A 53 -8.95 -15.28 9.11
C GLU A 53 -9.46 -16.24 8.01
N ASP A 54 -10.44 -15.81 7.21
CA ASP A 54 -10.98 -16.59 6.09
C ASP A 54 -9.93 -16.90 5.01
N GLN A 55 -9.02 -15.95 4.74
CA GLN A 55 -7.94 -16.16 3.74
C GLN A 55 -6.93 -17.19 4.24
N ILE A 56 -6.58 -17.12 5.52
CA ILE A 56 -5.70 -18.10 6.18
C ILE A 56 -6.39 -19.46 6.27
N PHE A 57 -7.66 -19.50 6.64
CA PHE A 57 -8.46 -20.72 6.70
C PHE A 57 -8.53 -21.42 5.33
N TYR A 58 -8.73 -20.65 4.26
CA TYR A 58 -8.75 -21.15 2.88
C TYR A 58 -7.40 -21.75 2.43
N CYS A 59 -6.28 -21.16 2.87
CA CYS A 59 -4.95 -21.71 2.61
C CYS A 59 -4.70 -22.98 3.44
N ASN A 60 -5.06 -22.95 4.72
CA ASN A 60 -4.95 -24.10 5.61
C ASN A 60 -5.76 -25.31 5.10
N GLN A 61 -6.97 -25.11 4.57
CA GLN A 61 -7.76 -26.18 3.94
C GLN A 61 -7.07 -26.83 2.74
N ARG A 62 -6.14 -26.13 2.10
CA ARG A 62 -5.32 -26.66 0.99
C ARG A 62 -4.03 -27.31 1.45
N GLY A 63 -3.85 -27.51 2.76
CA GLY A 63 -2.64 -28.09 3.35
C GLY A 63 -1.46 -27.13 3.41
N ILE A 64 -1.68 -25.82 3.18
CA ILE A 64 -0.65 -24.80 3.34
C ILE A 64 -0.60 -24.42 4.82
N SER A 65 0.58 -24.43 5.44
CA SER A 65 0.70 -24.03 6.84
C SER A 65 0.33 -22.54 7.00
N THR A 66 -0.15 -22.14 8.18
CA THR A 66 -0.50 -20.73 8.43
C THR A 66 0.67 -19.79 8.20
N GLN A 67 1.88 -20.20 8.56
CA GLN A 67 3.09 -19.42 8.32
C GLN A 67 3.39 -19.26 6.82
N ASP A 68 3.26 -20.34 6.04
CA ASP A 68 3.45 -20.29 4.59
C ASP A 68 2.35 -19.48 3.89
N ALA A 69 1.11 -19.55 4.39
CA ALA A 69 -0.01 -18.76 3.90
C ALA A 69 0.22 -17.26 4.12
N VAL A 70 0.65 -16.85 5.31
CA VAL A 70 1.01 -15.46 5.60
C VAL A 70 2.15 -15.01 4.68
N ASN A 71 3.21 -15.80 4.57
CA ASN A 71 4.34 -15.49 3.68
C ASN A 71 3.87 -15.32 2.22
N MET A 72 3.00 -16.21 1.73
CA MET A 72 2.45 -16.13 0.37
C MET A 72 1.64 -14.85 0.15
N ILE A 73 0.78 -14.47 1.10
CA ILE A 73 -0.05 -13.27 1.02
C ILE A 73 0.82 -12.00 1.08
N VAL A 74 1.80 -11.95 2.00
CA VAL A 74 2.75 -10.83 2.12
C VAL A 74 3.58 -10.69 0.84
N ASN A 75 4.08 -11.79 0.29
CA ASN A 75 4.83 -11.77 -0.97
C ASN A 75 3.96 -11.29 -2.14
N GLY A 76 2.70 -11.69 -2.18
CA GLY A 76 1.73 -11.19 -3.17
C GLY A 76 1.48 -9.69 -3.05
N PHE A 77 1.35 -9.18 -1.82
CA PHE A 77 1.18 -7.76 -1.53
C PHE A 77 2.40 -6.94 -1.96
N CYS A 78 3.62 -7.43 -1.70
CA CYS A 78 4.85 -6.74 -2.08
C CYS A 78 5.30 -6.98 -3.53
N LYS A 79 4.51 -7.67 -4.35
CA LYS A 79 4.90 -8.11 -5.70
C LYS A 79 5.27 -6.96 -6.65
N GLU A 80 4.68 -5.79 -6.49
CA GLU A 80 5.00 -4.63 -7.35
C GLU A 80 6.28 -3.90 -6.92
N VAL A 81 6.83 -4.25 -5.76
CA VAL A 81 8.07 -3.66 -5.20
C VAL A 81 9.26 -4.61 -5.38
N PHE A 82 9.04 -5.93 -5.38
CA PHE A 82 10.07 -6.96 -5.55
C PHE A 82 10.08 -7.56 -6.97
#